data_AF-A0A0F9A439-F1
#
_entry.id   AF-A0A0F9A439-F1
#
_cell.length_a   1.000
_cell.length_b   1.000
_cell.length_c   1.000
_cell.angle_alpha   90.00
_cell.angle_beta   90.00
_cell.angle_gamma   90.00
#
_symmetry.space_group_name_H-M   'P 1'
#
loop_
_entity.id
_entity.type
_entity.pdbx_description
1 polymer ?
#
loop_
_entity_poly.entity_id
_entity_poly.type
_entity_poly.pdbx_seq_one_letter_code
_entity_poly.pdbx_strand_id
1 'polypeptide(L)'
;MSLLVVGSVAFDSVKTPFGEADDVLGGSATYFATSASYFTDVRLVAVVGEDFPDKHVNFLKMRNIDVRGLERAEGKTFRWKGQYGYALNEAETLDTQLNVFESFRPDIPDQYKDSQVVFLANIDPDLQRDVLRQVDNPKLVAADTMNFWIEGKRESLMETLKLVDILLINDGEARQLTGEHNLVKAARAI
;
A
#
# COMPACT_ATOMS: atom_id res chain seq x y z
N MET A 1 -2.89 12.65 -17.09
CA MET A 1 -1.90 11.55 -16.96
C MET A 1 -2.52 10.55 -16.02
N SER A 2 -2.61 9.27 -16.36
CA SER A 2 -3.24 8.27 -15.49
C SER A 2 -2.22 7.64 -14.55
N LEU A 3 -2.53 7.66 -13.25
CA LEU A 3 -1.78 6.98 -12.23
C LEU A 3 -2.61 5.82 -11.67
N LEU A 4 -2.07 4.60 -11.68
CA LEU A 4 -2.64 3.45 -10.98
C LEU A 4 -1.95 3.26 -9.64
N VAL A 5 -2.72 3.00 -8.59
CA VAL A 5 -2.20 2.54 -7.31
C VAL A 5 -2.86 1.24 -6.89
N VAL A 6 -2.03 0.29 -6.46
CA VAL A 6 -2.46 -0.91 -5.72
C VAL A 6 -1.90 -0.85 -4.32
N GLY A 7 -2.69 -1.22 -3.32
CA GLY A 7 -2.25 -1.35 -1.94
C GLY A 7 -3.40 -1.56 -0.98
N SER A 8 -3.15 -1.43 0.32
CA SER A 8 -4.18 -1.66 1.32
C SER A 8 -5.18 -0.51 1.42
N VAL A 9 -6.45 -0.87 1.57
CA VAL A 9 -7.54 -0.01 2.06
C VAL A 9 -8.05 -0.69 3.32
N ALA A 10 -7.95 -0.01 4.46
CA ALA A 10 -7.94 -0.66 5.76
C ALA A 10 -8.72 0.11 6.83
N PHE A 11 -8.92 -0.58 7.96
CA PHE A 11 -9.17 0.05 9.24
C PHE A 11 -7.92 -0.04 10.13
N ASP A 12 -7.46 1.13 10.57
CA ASP A 12 -6.32 1.25 11.45
C ASP A 12 -6.79 1.60 12.87
N SER A 13 -6.22 0.96 13.88
CA SER A 13 -6.39 1.33 15.28
C SER A 13 -5.05 1.83 15.81
N VAL A 14 -4.98 3.13 16.11
CA VAL A 14 -3.73 3.81 16.40
C VAL A 14 -3.73 4.33 17.83
N LYS A 15 -2.68 3.97 18.58
CA LYS A 15 -2.43 4.45 19.93
C LYS A 15 -1.18 5.32 19.98
N THR A 16 -1.26 6.42 20.70
CA THR A 16 -0.13 7.28 21.04
C THR A 16 -0.08 7.47 22.57
N PRO A 17 0.98 8.08 23.13
CA PRO A 17 0.97 8.45 24.55
C PRO A 17 -0.11 9.48 24.92
N PHE A 18 -0.74 10.12 23.93
CA PHE A 18 -1.65 11.25 24.12
C PHE A 18 -3.12 10.93 23.78
N GLY A 19 -3.39 9.74 23.28
CA GLY A 19 -4.73 9.32 22.89
C GLY A 19 -4.72 8.13 21.94
N GLU A 20 -5.90 7.60 21.67
CA GLU A 20 -6.13 6.48 20.77
C GLU A 20 -7.34 6.72 19.87
N ALA A 21 -7.32 6.11 18.70
CA ALA A 21 -8.43 6.08 17.76
C ALA A 21 -8.53 4.67 17.18
N ASP A 22 -9.72 4.07 17.27
CA ASP A 22 -9.98 2.73 16.75
C ASP A 22 -10.76 2.79 15.44
N ASP A 23 -10.47 1.83 14.55
CA ASP A 23 -11.14 1.64 13.27
C ASP A 23 -11.25 2.91 12.40
N VAL A 24 -10.18 3.69 12.35
CA VAL A 24 -10.10 4.83 11.44
C VAL A 24 -9.77 4.36 10.03
N LEU A 25 -10.27 5.08 9.01
CA LEU A 25 -9.91 4.79 7.63
C LEU A 25 -8.41 4.94 7.44
N GLY A 26 -7.79 3.87 6.94
CA GLY A 26 -6.35 3.77 6.74
C GLY A 26 -5.98 2.98 5.49
N GLY A 27 -4.78 2.41 5.53
CA GLY A 27 -4.21 1.65 4.42
C GLY A 27 -3.39 2.49 3.43
N SER A 28 -2.33 1.87 2.90
CA SER A 28 -1.30 2.52 2.09
C SER A 28 -1.86 3.16 0.83
N ALA A 29 -2.75 2.46 0.12
CA ALA A 29 -3.37 2.99 -1.09
C ALA A 29 -4.34 4.13 -0.78
N THR A 30 -5.02 4.12 0.37
CA THR A 30 -5.89 5.23 0.80
C THR A 30 -5.09 6.52 0.97
N TYR A 31 -3.97 6.47 1.70
CA TYR A 31 -3.10 7.62 1.91
C TYR A 31 -2.49 8.12 0.61
N PHE A 32 -1.91 7.20 -0.17
CA PHE A 32 -1.27 7.54 -1.44
C PHE A 32 -2.28 8.15 -2.43
N ALA A 33 -3.42 7.49 -2.66
CA ALA A 33 -4.44 7.95 -3.60
C ALA A 33 -5.00 9.32 -3.20
N THR A 34 -5.22 9.52 -1.90
CA THR A 34 -5.68 10.81 -1.37
C THR A 34 -4.68 11.93 -1.66
N SER A 35 -3.38 11.69 -1.42
CA SER A 35 -2.34 12.69 -1.71
C SER A 35 -2.19 12.94 -3.22
N ALA A 36 -2.09 11.88 -4.02
CA ALA A 36 -1.91 11.96 -5.47
C ALA A 36 -3.09 12.65 -6.18
N SER A 37 -4.32 12.55 -5.62
CA SER A 37 -5.51 13.18 -6.19
C SER A 37 -5.45 14.72 -6.28
N TYR A 38 -4.56 15.36 -5.52
CA TYR A 38 -4.31 16.80 -5.64
C TYR A 38 -3.53 17.18 -6.90
N PHE A 39 -2.89 16.21 -7.56
CA PHE A 39 -1.96 16.44 -8.65
C PHE A 39 -2.39 15.78 -9.96
N THR A 40 -3.12 14.67 -9.91
CA THR A 40 -3.48 13.89 -11.10
C THR A 40 -4.69 12.99 -10.87
N ASP A 41 -5.22 12.44 -11.96
CA ASP A 41 -6.27 11.41 -11.91
C ASP A 41 -5.70 10.09 -11.39
N VAL A 42 -6.34 9.52 -10.36
CA VAL A 42 -5.90 8.30 -9.67
C VAL A 42 -6.87 7.16 -9.93
N ARG A 43 -6.34 5.98 -10.26
CA ARG A 43 -7.05 4.72 -10.44
C ARG A 43 -6.66 3.76 -9.31
N LEU A 44 -7.61 3.43 -8.45
CA LEU A 44 -7.38 2.58 -7.27
C LEU A 44 -7.72 1.12 -7.57
N VAL A 45 -6.78 0.22 -7.27
CA VAL A 45 -6.97 -1.23 -7.21
C VAL A 45 -6.79 -1.70 -5.77
N ALA A 46 -7.84 -2.25 -5.16
CA ALA A 46 -7.81 -2.76 -3.79
C ALA A 46 -8.99 -3.71 -3.55
N VAL A 47 -9.00 -4.38 -2.40
CA VAL A 47 -10.16 -5.14 -1.92
C VAL A 47 -10.53 -4.70 -0.51
N VAL A 48 -11.83 -4.71 -0.23
CA VAL A 48 -12.39 -4.49 1.11
C VAL A 48 -13.45 -5.53 1.41
N GLY A 49 -13.73 -5.75 2.70
CA GLY A 49 -14.78 -6.66 3.14
C GLY A 49 -16.17 -6.05 3.04
N GLU A 50 -17.18 -6.87 3.33
CA GLU A 50 -18.58 -6.44 3.42
C GLU A 50 -18.80 -5.42 4.56
N ASP A 51 -17.90 -5.42 5.56
CA ASP A 51 -17.90 -4.48 6.67
C ASP A 51 -17.47 -3.05 6.28
N PHE A 52 -17.01 -2.81 5.04
CA PHE A 52 -16.49 -1.51 4.61
C PHE A 52 -17.59 -0.49 4.24
N PRO A 53 -17.83 0.55 5.06
CA PRO A 53 -18.92 1.49 4.87
C PRO A 53 -18.80 2.34 3.61
N ASP A 54 -19.94 2.61 2.97
CA ASP A 54 -20.02 3.45 1.77
C ASP A 54 -19.48 4.87 2.00
N LYS A 55 -19.49 5.40 3.24
CA LYS A 55 -18.93 6.72 3.56
C LYS A 55 -17.44 6.83 3.17
N HIS A 56 -16.68 5.75 3.29
CA HIS A 56 -15.25 5.76 2.94
C HIS A 56 -15.04 5.65 1.44
N VAL A 57 -15.86 4.86 0.74
CA VAL A 57 -15.88 4.82 -0.73
C VAL A 57 -16.26 6.20 -1.29
N ASN A 58 -17.25 6.86 -0.70
CA ASN A 58 -17.67 8.20 -1.08
C ASN A 58 -16.57 9.24 -0.81
N PHE A 59 -15.83 9.12 0.29
CA PHE A 59 -14.65 9.96 0.56
C PHE A 59 -13.60 9.91 -0.55
N LEU A 60 -13.32 8.72 -1.08
CA LEU A 60 -12.39 8.53 -2.21
C LEU A 60 -12.95 9.15 -3.49
N LYS A 61 -14.23 8.86 -3.81
CA LYS A 61 -14.91 9.43 -4.99
C LYS A 61 -14.96 10.96 -4.98
N MET A 62 -15.19 11.57 -3.81
CA MET A 62 -15.20 13.04 -3.65
C MET A 62 -13.84 13.69 -3.95
N ARG A 63 -12.76 12.90 -4.00
CA ARG A 63 -11.41 13.33 -4.41
C ARG A 63 -11.11 13.01 -5.87
N ASN A 64 -12.12 12.66 -6.66
CA ASN A 64 -11.96 12.21 -8.05
C ASN A 64 -11.06 10.97 -8.20
N ILE A 65 -10.97 10.14 -7.16
CA ILE A 65 -10.30 8.84 -7.25
C ILE A 65 -11.27 7.86 -7.91
N ASP A 66 -10.80 7.21 -8.97
CA ASP A 66 -11.53 6.16 -9.65
C ASP A 66 -11.43 4.85 -8.87
N VAL A 67 -12.57 4.38 -8.39
CA VAL A 67 -12.70 3.20 -7.52
C VAL A 67 -13.31 2.00 -8.25
N ARG A 68 -13.31 1.97 -9.58
CA ARG A 68 -13.79 0.82 -10.36
C ARG A 68 -12.99 -0.47 -10.08
N GLY A 69 -11.72 -0.33 -9.71
CA GLY A 69 -10.86 -1.44 -9.26
C GLY A 69 -10.95 -1.76 -7.77
N LEU A 70 -11.89 -1.18 -7.02
CA LEU A 70 -12.15 -1.53 -5.62
C LEU A 70 -13.13 -2.70 -5.55
N GLU A 71 -12.62 -3.89 -5.25
CA GLU A 71 -13.42 -5.09 -5.04
C GLU A 71 -14.06 -5.10 -3.64
N ARG A 72 -15.30 -5.58 -3.57
CA ARG A 72 -15.94 -5.99 -2.31
C ARG A 72 -16.04 -7.50 -2.27
N ALA A 73 -15.37 -8.12 -1.31
CA ALA A 73 -15.33 -9.56 -1.12
C ALA A 73 -16.03 -9.98 0.19
N GLU A 74 -16.51 -11.23 0.23
CA GLU A 74 -17.07 -11.83 1.45
C GLU A 74 -15.97 -11.90 2.54
N GLY A 75 -16.28 -11.40 3.73
CA GLY A 75 -15.34 -11.34 4.85
C GLY A 75 -15.10 -9.92 5.37
N LYS A 76 -14.02 -9.75 6.14
CA LYS A 76 -13.67 -8.49 6.81
C LYS A 76 -12.63 -7.71 6.02
N THR A 77 -12.67 -6.39 6.11
CA THR A 77 -11.63 -5.49 5.61
C THR A 77 -10.32 -5.72 6.38
N PHE A 78 -9.17 -5.49 5.74
CA PHE A 78 -7.87 -5.48 6.40
C PHE A 78 -7.88 -4.62 7.67
N ARG A 79 -7.22 -5.11 8.71
CA ARG A 79 -7.07 -4.36 9.96
C ARG A 79 -5.62 -4.34 10.41
N TRP A 80 -5.17 -3.16 10.82
CA TRP A 80 -3.88 -2.99 11.45
C TRP A 80 -4.04 -2.25 12.77
N LYS A 81 -3.28 -2.68 13.78
CA LYS A 81 -3.21 -2.01 15.07
C LYS A 81 -1.78 -1.62 15.36
N GLY A 82 -1.56 -0.34 15.59
CA GLY A 82 -0.23 0.22 15.85
C GLY A 82 -0.18 1.09 17.09
N GLN A 83 1.00 1.14 17.69
CA GLN A 83 1.30 2.02 18.81
C GLN A 83 2.56 2.83 18.56
N TYR A 84 2.48 4.14 18.79
CA TYR A 84 3.63 5.04 18.79
C TYR A 84 4.13 5.27 20.22
N GLY A 85 5.45 5.34 20.36
CA GLY A 85 6.11 5.84 21.58
C GLY A 85 6.16 7.37 21.65
N TYR A 86 6.81 7.92 22.68
CA TYR A 86 6.97 9.37 22.85
C TYR A 86 7.80 10.06 21.76
N ALA A 87 8.59 9.30 21.00
CA ALA A 87 9.31 9.82 19.83
C ALA A 87 8.39 10.14 18.65
N LEU A 88 7.17 9.58 18.62
CA LEU A 88 6.15 9.79 17.57
C LEU A 88 6.69 9.62 16.14
N ASN A 89 7.58 8.64 15.93
CA ASN A 89 8.20 8.37 14.63
C ASN A 89 7.86 6.96 14.14
N GLU A 90 8.40 5.94 14.82
CA GLU A 90 8.16 4.54 14.48
C GLU A 90 6.96 4.00 15.26
N ALA A 91 6.12 3.25 14.55
CA ALA A 91 5.03 2.50 15.15
C ALA A 91 5.47 1.06 15.43
N GLU A 92 5.14 0.57 16.62
CA GLU A 92 5.10 -0.85 16.93
C GLU A 92 3.80 -1.43 16.39
N THR A 93 3.89 -2.46 15.54
CA THR A 93 2.72 -3.21 15.08
C THR A 93 2.27 -4.18 16.17
N LEU A 94 1.06 -3.98 16.69
CA LEU A 94 0.47 -4.82 17.73
C LEU A 94 -0.38 -5.95 17.17
N ASP A 95 -1.03 -5.72 16.01
CA ASP A 95 -1.86 -6.71 15.33
C ASP A 95 -1.97 -6.40 13.84
N THR A 96 -2.00 -7.45 13.01
CA THR A 96 -2.21 -7.36 11.56
C THR A 96 -3.13 -8.49 11.14
N GLN A 97 -4.30 -8.12 10.61
CA GLN A 97 -5.29 -9.06 10.09
C GLN A 97 -5.44 -8.83 8.59
N LEU A 98 -4.86 -9.75 7.80
CA LEU A 98 -4.89 -9.66 6.34
C LEU A 98 -6.33 -9.75 5.80
N ASN A 99 -7.16 -10.60 6.41
CA ASN A 99 -8.58 -10.78 6.07
C ASN A 99 -8.79 -10.99 4.56
N VAL A 100 -9.68 -10.23 3.90
CA VAL A 100 -9.96 -10.37 2.45
C VAL A 100 -8.72 -10.26 1.56
N PHE A 101 -7.59 -9.71 2.03
CA PHE A 101 -6.35 -9.71 1.25
C PHE A 101 -5.71 -11.08 1.09
N GLU A 102 -5.93 -12.04 2.00
CA GLU A 102 -5.29 -13.37 1.92
C GLU A 102 -5.68 -14.10 0.63
N SER A 103 -6.95 -13.97 0.25
CA SER A 103 -7.55 -14.59 -0.93
C SER A 103 -7.66 -13.65 -2.13
N PHE A 104 -7.24 -12.39 -2.00
CA PHE A 104 -7.36 -11.41 -3.06
C PHE A 104 -6.55 -11.82 -4.30
N ARG A 105 -7.18 -11.78 -5.47
CA ARG A 105 -6.56 -12.04 -6.77
C ARG A 105 -7.00 -10.92 -7.71
N PRO A 106 -6.22 -9.83 -7.81
CA PRO A 106 -6.64 -8.64 -8.53
C PRO A 106 -6.80 -8.92 -10.02
N ASP A 107 -7.98 -8.62 -10.56
CA ASP A 107 -8.24 -8.49 -12.00
C ASP A 107 -8.53 -7.01 -12.29
N ILE A 108 -7.57 -6.30 -12.90
CA ILE A 108 -7.71 -4.85 -13.07
C ILE A 108 -8.65 -4.52 -14.24
N PRO A 109 -9.52 -3.51 -14.12
CA PRO A 109 -10.38 -3.08 -15.21
C PRO A 109 -9.59 -2.77 -16.50
N ASP A 110 -10.15 -3.07 -17.67
CA ASP A 110 -9.48 -2.79 -18.96
C ASP A 110 -9.08 -1.31 -19.11
N GLN A 111 -9.86 -0.39 -18.54
CA GLN A 111 -9.59 1.05 -18.58
C GLN A 111 -8.41 1.46 -17.68
N TYR A 112 -7.84 0.53 -16.91
CA TYR A 112 -6.69 0.76 -16.03
C TYR A 112 -5.40 0.24 -16.65
N LYS A 113 -5.48 -0.63 -17.66
CA LYS A 113 -4.30 -1.26 -18.28
C LYS A 113 -3.42 -0.25 -19.01
N ASP A 114 -3.98 0.88 -19.48
CA ASP A 114 -3.25 1.99 -20.12
C ASP A 114 -2.60 2.99 -19.14
N SER A 115 -2.45 2.63 -17.85
CA SER A 115 -1.88 3.52 -16.84
C SER A 115 -0.40 3.81 -17.10
N GLN A 116 -0.05 5.09 -17.21
CA GLN A 116 1.33 5.49 -17.52
C GLN A 116 2.27 5.47 -16.32
N VAL A 117 1.72 5.63 -15.12
CA VAL A 117 2.45 5.56 -13.85
C VAL A 117 1.78 4.53 -12.96
N VAL A 118 2.56 3.66 -12.35
CA VAL A 118 2.10 2.65 -11.39
C VAL A 118 2.77 2.89 -10.05
N PHE A 119 1.97 2.97 -9.00
CA PHE A 119 2.45 2.97 -7.62
C PHE A 119 2.04 1.67 -6.93
N LEU A 120 3.04 0.86 -6.60
CA LEU A 120 2.89 -0.38 -5.85
C LEU A 120 3.00 -0.03 -4.36
N ALA A 121 1.90 0.47 -3.79
CA ALA A 121 1.85 0.79 -2.37
C ALA A 121 1.92 -0.49 -1.52
N ASN A 122 2.24 -0.31 -0.24
CA ASN A 122 2.58 -1.36 0.69
C ASN A 122 1.46 -2.39 0.80
N ILE A 123 1.77 -3.60 0.33
CA ILE A 123 0.94 -4.81 0.36
C ILE A 123 1.86 -6.01 0.03
N ASP A 124 1.31 -7.21 0.00
CA ASP A 124 2.04 -8.42 -0.38
C ASP A 124 2.81 -8.22 -1.71
N PRO A 125 4.13 -8.46 -1.74
CA PRO A 125 4.92 -8.27 -2.96
C PRO A 125 4.45 -9.12 -4.15
N ASP A 126 3.82 -10.28 -3.90
CA ASP A 126 3.22 -11.10 -4.95
C ASP A 126 2.06 -10.35 -5.62
N LEU A 127 1.18 -9.74 -4.82
CA LEU A 127 0.05 -8.93 -5.31
C LEU A 127 0.52 -7.68 -6.05
N GLN A 128 1.60 -7.04 -5.58
CA GLN A 128 2.21 -5.90 -6.27
C GLN A 128 2.61 -6.29 -7.70
N ARG A 129 3.29 -7.43 -7.87
CA ARG A 129 3.69 -7.93 -9.21
C ARG A 129 2.50 -8.37 -10.04
N ASP A 130 1.50 -9.01 -9.44
CA ASP A 130 0.32 -9.47 -10.16
C ASP A 130 -0.47 -8.32 -10.78
N VAL A 131 -0.60 -7.19 -10.08
CA VAL A 131 -1.18 -5.97 -10.67
C VAL A 131 -0.28 -5.39 -11.74
N LEU A 132 1.03 -5.24 -11.47
CA LEU A 132 1.97 -4.64 -12.43
C LEU A 132 1.96 -5.37 -13.78
N ARG A 133 1.89 -6.70 -13.77
CA ARG A 133 1.86 -7.55 -14.99
C ARG A 133 0.66 -7.31 -15.89
N GLN A 134 -0.42 -6.72 -15.35
CA GLN A 134 -1.64 -6.45 -16.10
C GLN A 134 -1.63 -5.04 -16.74
N VAL A 135 -0.65 -4.20 -16.42
CA VAL A 135 -0.50 -2.84 -16.96
C VAL A 135 0.37 -2.86 -18.21
N ASP A 136 -0.12 -2.24 -19.29
CA ASP A 136 0.54 -2.19 -20.58
C ASP A 136 1.62 -1.09 -20.59
N ASN A 137 2.89 -1.51 -20.53
CA ASN A 137 4.07 -0.67 -20.74
C ASN A 137 4.06 0.65 -19.92
N PRO A 138 4.00 0.58 -18.57
CA PRO A 138 4.06 1.76 -17.73
C PRO A 138 5.40 2.50 -17.95
N LYS A 139 5.35 3.84 -17.92
CA LYS A 139 6.54 4.69 -18.10
C LYS A 139 7.35 4.84 -16.82
N LEU A 140 6.71 4.62 -15.68
CA LEU A 140 7.31 4.72 -14.37
C LEU A 140 6.60 3.79 -13.39
N VAL A 141 7.37 2.99 -12.67
CA VAL A 141 6.91 2.12 -11.59
C VAL A 141 7.61 2.57 -10.31
N ALA A 142 6.83 3.01 -9.34
CA ALA A 142 7.32 3.31 -8.00
C ALA A 142 6.70 2.35 -6.99
N ALA A 143 7.39 2.07 -5.89
CA ALA A 143 6.90 1.18 -4.86
C ALA A 143 7.31 1.66 -3.47
N ASP A 144 6.52 1.27 -2.47
CA ASP A 144 6.94 1.21 -1.07
C ASP A 144 6.65 -0.19 -0.50
N THR A 145 7.11 -0.43 0.72
CA THR A 145 6.94 -1.72 1.42
C THR A 145 6.85 -1.47 2.93
N MET A 146 6.93 -2.52 3.73
CA MET A 146 7.04 -2.40 5.19
C MET A 146 7.92 -3.51 5.76
N ASN A 147 8.36 -3.32 6.99
CA ASN A 147 9.10 -4.31 7.78
C ASN A 147 8.51 -5.73 7.72
N PHE A 148 7.18 -5.87 7.78
CA PHE A 148 6.48 -7.16 7.71
C PHE A 148 6.81 -7.95 6.43
N TRP A 149 6.89 -7.30 5.27
CA TRP A 149 7.24 -7.96 4.01
C TRP A 149 8.75 -8.15 3.85
N ILE A 150 9.56 -7.22 4.38
CA ILE A 150 11.02 -7.35 4.40
C ILE A 150 11.45 -8.58 5.20
N GLU A 151 10.77 -8.89 6.30
CA GLU A 151 11.02 -10.08 7.12
C GLU A 151 10.32 -11.34 6.59
N GLY A 152 9.01 -11.26 6.35
CA GLY A 152 8.18 -12.43 6.07
C GLY A 152 8.25 -12.94 4.63
N LYS A 153 8.53 -12.07 3.67
CA LYS A 153 8.53 -12.39 2.23
C LYS A 153 9.71 -11.77 1.48
N ARG A 154 10.88 -11.76 2.11
CA ARG A 154 12.08 -11.11 1.57
C ARG A 154 12.40 -11.48 0.13
N GLU A 155 12.44 -12.78 -0.20
CA GLU A 155 12.78 -13.23 -1.55
C GLU A 155 11.79 -12.71 -2.60
N SER A 156 10.48 -12.78 -2.29
CA SER A 156 9.44 -12.25 -3.15
C SER A 156 9.57 -10.73 -3.31
N LEU A 157 9.82 -10.00 -2.21
CA LEU A 157 10.06 -8.56 -2.26
C LEU A 157 11.24 -8.23 -3.19
N MET A 158 12.37 -8.94 -3.10
CA MET A 158 13.51 -8.72 -3.99
C MET A 158 13.16 -8.93 -5.47
N GLU A 159 12.30 -9.90 -5.80
CA GLU A 159 11.81 -10.06 -7.18
C GLU A 159 10.92 -8.89 -7.62
N THR A 160 10.11 -8.33 -6.72
CA THR A 160 9.34 -7.11 -7.02
C THR A 160 10.24 -5.92 -7.28
N LEU A 161 11.26 -5.70 -6.46
CA LEU A 161 12.16 -4.55 -6.56
C LEU A 161 12.92 -4.50 -7.89
N LYS A 162 13.18 -5.64 -8.54
CA LYS A 162 13.77 -5.68 -9.90
C LYS A 162 12.91 -5.03 -10.98
N LEU A 163 11.62 -4.82 -10.71
CA LEU A 163 10.64 -4.25 -11.64
C LEU A 163 10.29 -2.80 -11.31
N VAL A 164 10.94 -2.22 -10.30
CA VAL A 164 10.62 -0.89 -9.76
C VAL A 164 11.71 0.10 -10.16
N ASP A 165 11.30 1.27 -10.67
CA ASP A 165 12.19 2.37 -11.01
C ASP A 165 12.53 3.25 -9.79
N ILE A 166 11.58 3.40 -8.86
CA ILE A 166 11.72 4.24 -7.65
C ILE A 166 11.21 3.47 -6.44
N LEU A 167 12.09 3.18 -5.49
CA LEU A 167 11.73 2.62 -4.18
C LEU A 167 11.67 3.74 -3.12
N LEU A 168 10.56 3.83 -2.40
CA LEU A 168 10.37 4.70 -1.24
C LEU A 168 10.31 3.86 0.02
N ILE A 169 11.30 4.01 0.89
CA ILE A 169 11.38 3.35 2.20
C ILE A 169 11.97 4.31 3.23
N ASN A 170 11.63 4.11 4.50
CA ASN A 170 12.23 4.85 5.59
C ASN A 170 13.63 4.31 5.95
N ASP A 171 14.34 4.99 6.85
CA ASP A 171 15.70 4.61 7.22
C ASP A 171 15.76 3.30 8.03
N GLY A 172 14.73 2.96 8.78
CA GLY A 172 14.59 1.66 9.45
C GLY A 172 14.49 0.51 8.44
N GLU A 173 13.59 0.64 7.47
CA GLU A 173 13.39 -0.31 6.37
C GLU A 173 14.64 -0.45 5.50
N ALA A 174 15.33 0.65 5.18
CA ALA A 174 16.57 0.60 4.40
C ALA A 174 17.66 -0.20 5.11
N ARG A 175 17.81 -0.01 6.44
CA ARG A 175 18.77 -0.79 7.25
C ARG A 175 18.35 -2.24 7.36
N GLN A 176 17.07 -2.52 7.54
CA GLN A 176 16.54 -3.88 7.63
C GLN A 176 16.67 -4.63 6.30
N LEU A 177 16.44 -3.94 5.18
CA LEU A 177 16.56 -4.51 3.85
C LEU A 177 18.01 -4.84 3.51
N THR A 178 18.98 -4.02 3.95
CA THR A 178 20.39 -4.15 3.51
C THR A 178 21.33 -4.75 4.54
N GLY A 179 20.97 -4.68 5.84
CA GLY A 179 21.88 -4.96 6.95
C GLY A 179 22.91 -3.84 7.20
N GLU A 180 22.90 -2.75 6.42
CA GLU A 180 23.87 -1.66 6.51
C GLU A 180 23.33 -0.53 7.39
N HIS A 181 24.04 -0.19 8.47
CA HIS A 181 23.66 0.95 9.32
C HIS A 181 23.84 2.32 8.63
N ASN A 182 24.83 2.41 7.74
CA ASN A 182 25.16 3.64 7.04
C ASN A 182 24.25 3.80 5.81
N LEU A 183 23.47 4.89 5.76
CA LEU A 183 22.48 5.10 4.71
C LEU A 183 23.07 5.27 3.30
N VAL A 184 24.31 5.77 3.17
CA VAL A 184 24.98 5.87 1.87
C VAL A 184 25.36 4.48 1.35
N LYS A 185 25.75 3.57 2.24
CA LYS A 185 26.00 2.16 1.86
C LYS A 185 24.69 1.43 1.56
N ALA A 186 23.67 1.61 2.40
CA ALA A 186 22.35 1.02 2.19
C ALA A 186 21.77 1.43 0.83
N ALA A 187 21.78 2.74 0.51
CA ALA A 187 21.29 3.25 -0.76
C ALA A 187 22.06 2.73 -2.00
N ARG A 188 23.30 2.27 -1.85
CA ARG A 188 24.08 1.65 -2.94
C ARG A 188 23.81 0.15 -3.07
N ALA A 189 23.37 -0.49 -1.99
CA ALA A 189 23.08 -1.93 -1.96
C ALA A 189 21.67 -2.27 -2.46
N ILE A 190 20.78 -1.27 -2.52
CA ILE A 190 19.45 -1.30 -3.15
C ILE A 190 19.60 -0.97 -4.63
#